data_AF-G0U6W8-F1
#
_entry.id   AF-G0U6W8-F1
#
_cell.length_a   1.000
_cell.length_b   1.000
_cell.length_c   1.000
_cell.angle_alpha   90.00
_cell.angle_beta   90.00
_cell.angle_gamma   90.00
#
_symmetry.space_group_name_H-M   'P 1'
#
loop_
_entity.id
_entity.type
_entity.pdbx_description
1 polymer ?
#
loop_
_entity_poly.entity_id
_entity_poly.type
_entity_poly.pdbx_seq_one_letter_code
_entity_poly.pdbx_strand_id
1 'polypeptide(L)'
;MSLSKGRNEYPEAEVYKPADSSWQGQAQHGVPLYPEEEPFRPPLRRFRVAGYQDLWAALLFLAAVSVTIGFGSVNMYNFFRTHPMRYESGRSEIKPMIILPVFGACVASGLGVLLILRHCARQVIIFGNVAAICLTLLSAAMAFSSDAAALGVVLLVLAFLHASWLSLVWHRIPFSAALLKASTDLVCRYKAIVLCGFLVCGLSFLYVILWYFMVQPLFDQKNGQPDTWNCLFLVLSVLSMFWVAQVCPNVMHVTTAGVTATWYFAGESNMPSNPTAASFKRSVTTSFGSICFGSLMVAFCRFLRWVVENFSSNDDKFLRCIVSCILSRIRRMAEYFNTYAFVHVAIY
;
A
#
# COMPACT_ATOMS: atom_id res chain seq x y z
N MET A 1 -66.87 -1.45 -37.74
CA MET A 1 -65.45 -1.78 -37.50
C MET A 1 -64.90 -0.72 -36.55
N SER A 2 -64.99 -0.99 -35.26
CA SER A 2 -64.45 -0.16 -34.18
C SER A 2 -63.11 -0.73 -33.74
N LEU A 3 -62.21 0.13 -33.25
CA LEU A 3 -61.77 0.10 -31.86
C LEU A 3 -60.91 1.33 -31.54
N SER A 4 -61.26 1.94 -30.40
CA SER A 4 -60.69 3.15 -29.82
C SER A 4 -59.73 2.82 -28.67
N LYS A 5 -58.96 3.84 -28.27
CA LYS A 5 -58.21 4.06 -27.03
C LYS A 5 -58.47 3.09 -25.85
N GLY A 6 -57.39 2.58 -25.27
CA GLY A 6 -57.33 2.05 -23.90
C GLY A 6 -56.10 2.57 -23.17
N ARG A 7 -56.33 3.38 -22.12
CA ARG A 7 -55.38 3.69 -21.03
C ARG A 7 -54.99 2.38 -20.35
N ASN A 8 -53.72 2.24 -19.95
CA ASN A 8 -53.35 1.41 -18.81
C ASN A 8 -52.61 2.31 -17.82
N GLU A 9 -53.32 2.61 -16.73
CA GLU A 9 -52.83 3.20 -15.50
C GLU A 9 -51.69 2.35 -14.93
N TYR A 10 -50.60 3.00 -14.56
CA TYR A 10 -49.63 2.39 -13.63
C TYR A 10 -50.15 2.62 -12.21
N PRO A 11 -50.04 1.65 -11.29
CA PRO A 11 -50.50 1.84 -9.92
C PRO A 11 -49.78 3.03 -9.29
N GLU A 12 -50.53 3.96 -8.71
CA GLU A 12 -49.97 5.04 -7.89
C GLU A 12 -49.14 4.42 -6.75
N ALA A 13 -47.90 4.85 -6.62
CA ALA A 13 -47.00 4.36 -5.59
C ALA A 13 -47.46 4.88 -4.21
N GLU A 14 -47.80 3.97 -3.30
CA GLU A 14 -48.05 4.31 -1.91
C GLU A 14 -46.75 4.77 -1.22
N VAL A 15 -46.85 5.88 -0.47
CA VAL A 15 -45.77 6.41 0.36
C VAL A 15 -45.43 5.40 1.45
N TYR A 16 -44.18 4.91 1.47
CA TYR A 16 -43.66 4.10 2.58
C TYR A 16 -43.67 4.92 3.88
N LYS A 17 -44.57 4.57 4.80
CA LYS A 17 -44.53 5.04 6.19
C LYS A 17 -43.59 4.11 6.98
N PRO A 18 -42.49 4.61 7.55
CA PRO A 18 -41.63 3.79 8.39
C PRO A 18 -42.41 3.42 9.66
N ALA A 19 -42.69 2.13 9.83
CA ALA A 19 -43.16 1.60 11.10
C ALA A 19 -41.98 1.60 12.08
N ASP A 20 -42.05 2.51 13.04
CA ASP A 20 -41.46 2.45 14.38
C ASP A 20 -40.11 1.74 14.51
N SER A 21 -39.02 2.51 14.43
CA SER A 21 -37.83 2.21 15.23
C SER A 21 -37.16 3.50 15.68
N SER A 22 -37.24 3.72 16.99
CA SER A 22 -36.77 4.87 17.75
C SER A 22 -35.25 4.95 17.81
N TRP A 23 -34.61 5.42 16.74
CA TRP A 23 -33.22 5.88 16.75
C TRP A 23 -33.17 7.40 16.59
N GLN A 24 -33.07 8.14 17.70
CA GLN A 24 -32.95 9.60 17.72
C GLN A 24 -31.49 10.07 17.53
N GLY A 25 -30.93 9.79 16.36
CA GLY A 25 -29.74 10.45 15.86
C GLY A 25 -29.90 10.68 14.36
N GLN A 26 -30.02 11.92 13.92
CA GLN A 26 -30.16 12.23 12.49
C GLN A 26 -28.91 11.80 11.73
N ALA A 27 -29.00 10.68 10.99
CA ALA A 27 -28.13 10.46 9.85
C ALA A 27 -28.37 11.63 8.88
N GLN A 28 -27.35 12.43 8.60
CA GLN A 28 -27.45 13.35 7.47
C GLN A 28 -27.55 12.51 6.20
N HIS A 29 -28.78 12.32 5.72
CA HIS A 29 -29.06 11.74 4.42
C HIS A 29 -28.48 12.68 3.37
N GLY A 30 -27.32 12.31 2.82
CA GLY A 30 -26.89 12.88 1.56
C GLY A 30 -27.97 12.60 0.53
N VAL A 31 -28.43 13.63 -0.18
CA VAL A 31 -29.34 13.47 -1.32
C VAL A 31 -28.60 12.61 -2.34
N PRO A 32 -29.12 11.43 -2.72
CA PRO A 32 -28.56 10.67 -3.83
C PRO A 32 -28.49 11.58 -5.06
N LEU A 33 -27.35 11.65 -5.75
CA LEU A 33 -27.25 12.45 -6.98
C LEU A 33 -28.26 12.00 -8.06
N TYR A 34 -28.81 10.79 -7.91
CA TYR A 34 -29.82 10.21 -8.79
C TYR A 34 -30.94 9.59 -7.92
N PRO A 35 -31.92 10.38 -7.48
CA PRO A 35 -32.98 9.91 -6.57
C PRO A 35 -34.05 9.05 -7.25
N GLU A 36 -34.10 9.02 -8.58
CA GLU A 36 -35.10 8.30 -9.38
C GLU A 36 -34.58 7.03 -10.08
N GLU A 37 -33.30 6.69 -9.93
CA GLU A 37 -32.83 5.40 -10.41
C GLU A 37 -33.30 4.33 -9.41
N GLU A 38 -34.11 3.35 -9.87
CA GLU A 38 -34.18 2.04 -9.20
C GLU A 38 -32.75 1.66 -8.80
N PRO A 39 -32.50 1.04 -7.62
CA PRO A 39 -31.16 0.66 -7.24
C PRO A 39 -30.58 -0.17 -8.38
N PHE A 40 -29.71 0.46 -9.18
CA PHE A 40 -29.14 -0.13 -10.36
C PHE A 40 -28.48 -1.40 -9.86
N ARG A 41 -29.07 -2.55 -10.17
CA ARG A 41 -28.40 -3.84 -9.96
C ARG A 41 -27.53 -3.99 -11.20
N PRO A 42 -26.26 -3.52 -11.19
CA PRO A 42 -25.40 -3.74 -12.34
C PRO A 42 -25.44 -5.24 -12.62
N PRO A 43 -25.71 -5.66 -13.86
CA PRO A 43 -25.58 -7.06 -14.18
C PRO A 43 -24.14 -7.47 -13.81
N LEU A 44 -24.00 -8.49 -12.94
CA LEU A 44 -22.70 -9.01 -12.49
C LEU A 44 -21.79 -9.44 -13.66
N ARG A 45 -22.32 -9.48 -14.89
CA ARG A 45 -21.58 -9.52 -16.17
C ARG A 45 -20.47 -8.47 -16.29
N ARG A 46 -20.49 -7.38 -15.50
CA ARG A 46 -19.44 -6.36 -15.51
C ARG A 46 -18.10 -6.87 -14.94
N PHE A 47 -18.13 -7.90 -14.11
CA PHE A 47 -16.92 -8.64 -13.70
C PHE A 47 -16.56 -9.68 -14.78
N ARG A 48 -16.09 -9.20 -15.94
CA ARG A 48 -15.57 -10.10 -16.97
C ARG A 48 -14.23 -10.61 -16.48
N VAL A 49 -14.13 -11.89 -16.13
CA VAL A 49 -12.83 -12.52 -15.82
C VAL A 49 -12.02 -12.56 -17.10
N ALA A 50 -11.15 -11.56 -17.30
CA ALA A 50 -10.12 -11.65 -18.32
C ALA A 50 -9.16 -12.80 -17.95
N GLY A 51 -8.65 -13.50 -18.96
CA GLY A 51 -7.63 -14.54 -18.76
C GLY A 51 -6.33 -13.96 -18.16
N TYR A 52 -5.28 -14.77 -18.10
CA TYR A 52 -3.97 -14.32 -17.59
C TYR A 52 -3.44 -13.11 -18.38
N GLN A 53 -3.31 -11.97 -17.70
CA GLN A 53 -2.73 -10.76 -18.27
C GLN A 53 -1.25 -10.65 -17.90
N ASP A 54 -0.44 -10.14 -18.82
CA ASP A 54 0.98 -9.86 -18.60
C ASP A 54 1.78 -11.03 -18.02
N LEU A 55 1.52 -12.26 -18.50
CA LEU A 55 2.14 -13.49 -17.99
C LEU A 55 3.67 -13.41 -17.99
N TRP A 56 4.25 -12.73 -18.99
CA TRP A 56 5.70 -12.49 -19.08
C TRP A 56 6.26 -11.82 -17.81
N ALA A 57 5.52 -10.88 -17.21
CA ALA A 57 5.96 -10.14 -16.02
C ALA A 57 5.87 -11.00 -14.76
N ALA A 58 4.83 -11.84 -14.67
CA ALA A 58 4.72 -12.84 -13.60
C ALA A 58 5.87 -13.85 -13.67
N LEU A 59 6.15 -14.38 -14.86
CA LEU A 59 7.26 -15.33 -15.07
C LEU A 59 8.61 -14.69 -14.76
N LEU A 60 8.84 -13.45 -15.18
CA LEU A 60 10.05 -12.71 -14.88
C LEU A 60 10.23 -12.48 -13.38
N PHE A 61 9.15 -12.12 -12.66
CA PHE A 61 9.18 -11.97 -11.22
C PHE A 61 9.53 -13.28 -10.51
N LEU A 62 8.87 -14.39 -10.88
CA LEU A 62 9.16 -15.70 -10.33
C LEU A 62 10.61 -16.11 -10.59
N ALA A 63 11.10 -15.91 -11.83
CA ALA A 63 12.49 -16.18 -12.17
C ALA A 63 13.46 -15.35 -11.33
N ALA A 64 13.21 -14.04 -11.16
CA ALA A 64 14.07 -13.17 -10.35
C ALA A 64 14.13 -13.61 -8.88
N VAL A 65 13.00 -13.96 -8.29
CA VAL A 65 12.92 -14.48 -6.92
C VAL A 65 13.62 -15.83 -6.80
N SER A 66 13.38 -16.76 -7.73
CA SER A 66 14.02 -18.08 -7.74
C SER A 66 15.54 -17.99 -7.89
N VAL A 67 16.05 -17.12 -8.78
CA VAL A 67 17.49 -16.88 -8.94
C VAL A 67 18.09 -16.30 -7.66
N THR A 68 17.39 -15.34 -7.04
CA THR A 68 17.83 -14.72 -5.77
C THR A 68 17.96 -15.77 -4.67
N ILE A 69 16.94 -16.62 -4.50
CA ILE A 69 16.91 -17.67 -3.48
C ILE A 69 17.95 -18.76 -3.79
N GLY A 70 18.01 -19.23 -5.03
CA GLY A 70 18.90 -20.32 -5.44
C GLY A 70 20.38 -19.96 -5.28
N PHE A 71 20.80 -18.87 -5.91
CA PHE A 71 22.19 -18.42 -5.84
C PHE A 71 22.55 -17.90 -4.44
N GLY A 72 21.64 -17.18 -3.78
CA GLY A 72 21.78 -16.75 -2.40
C GLY A 72 21.98 -17.90 -1.42
N SER A 73 21.25 -19.00 -1.58
CA SER A 73 21.39 -20.20 -0.75
C SER A 73 22.75 -20.87 -0.94
N VAL A 74 23.27 -20.92 -2.16
CA VAL A 74 24.60 -21.47 -2.45
C VAL A 74 25.69 -20.62 -1.80
N ASN A 75 25.61 -19.29 -1.92
CA ASN A 75 26.57 -18.38 -1.27
C ASN A 75 26.53 -18.51 0.24
N MET A 76 25.33 -18.55 0.82
CA MET A 76 25.14 -18.73 2.25
C MET A 76 25.69 -20.08 2.74
N TYR A 77 25.44 -21.16 2.00
CA TYR A 77 25.97 -22.49 2.31
C TYR A 77 27.51 -22.51 2.28
N ASN A 78 28.11 -21.94 1.23
CA ASN A 78 29.57 -21.84 1.12
C ASN A 78 30.17 -21.01 2.26
N PHE A 79 29.52 -19.90 2.61
CA PHE A 79 29.95 -19.02 3.69
C PHE A 79 29.99 -19.73 5.05
N PHE A 80 28.92 -20.44 5.42
CA PHE A 80 28.87 -21.20 6.68
C PHE A 80 29.86 -22.37 6.70
N ARG A 81 30.21 -22.92 5.54
CA ARG A 81 31.24 -23.96 5.42
C ARG A 81 32.64 -23.42 5.70
N THR A 82 32.96 -22.21 5.25
CA THR A 82 34.29 -21.61 5.41
C THR A 82 34.46 -20.83 6.71
N HIS A 83 33.36 -20.32 7.27
CA HIS A 83 33.33 -19.60 8.55
C HIS A 83 32.52 -20.41 9.57
N PRO A 84 33.11 -21.44 10.21
CA PRO A 84 32.43 -22.14 11.29
C PRO A 84 32.08 -21.12 12.39
N MET A 85 30.84 -21.17 12.86
CA MET A 85 30.25 -20.22 13.83
C MET A 85 31.13 -20.10 15.08
N ARG A 86 32.06 -19.15 15.09
CA ARG A 86 32.85 -18.78 16.25
C ARG A 86 32.09 -17.66 16.95
N TYR A 87 31.62 -17.91 18.16
CA TYR A 87 30.98 -16.88 18.99
C TYR A 87 32.05 -15.83 19.36
N GLU A 88 32.20 -14.80 18.53
CA GLU A 88 33.01 -13.63 18.87
C GLU A 88 32.15 -12.68 19.72
N SER A 89 32.43 -12.67 21.03
CA SER A 89 31.83 -11.71 21.95
C SER A 89 32.35 -10.30 21.62
N GLY A 90 31.56 -9.48 20.92
CA GLY A 90 31.88 -8.06 20.75
C GLY A 90 31.46 -7.40 19.44
N ARG A 91 31.05 -8.14 18.40
CA ARG A 91 30.44 -7.49 17.22
C ARG A 91 29.03 -7.00 17.58
N SER A 92 28.76 -5.72 17.28
CA SER A 92 27.43 -5.11 17.35
C SER A 92 26.54 -5.67 16.24
N GLU A 93 26.28 -6.98 16.28
CA GLU A 93 25.28 -7.57 15.42
C GLU A 93 23.92 -7.00 15.83
N ILE A 94 23.14 -6.56 14.85
CA ILE A 94 21.71 -6.30 15.06
C ILE A 94 21.12 -7.66 15.44
N LYS A 95 21.07 -7.93 16.75
CA LYS A 95 20.64 -9.23 17.25
C LYS A 95 19.25 -9.49 16.68
N PRO A 96 18.96 -10.68 16.11
CA PRO A 96 17.61 -11.03 15.65
C PRO A 96 16.55 -10.84 16.75
N MET A 97 17.00 -10.80 18.02
CA MET A 97 16.26 -10.39 19.20
C MET A 97 15.57 -9.01 19.09
N ILE A 98 16.08 -8.05 18.31
CA ILE A 98 15.45 -6.72 18.13
C ILE A 98 14.47 -6.71 16.95
N ILE A 99 14.75 -7.47 15.89
CA ILE A 99 13.97 -7.41 14.64
C ILE A 99 12.55 -7.96 14.85
N LEU A 100 12.42 -9.07 15.56
CA LEU A 100 11.13 -9.71 15.82
C LEU A 100 10.16 -8.85 16.68
N PRO A 101 10.56 -8.28 17.83
CA PRO A 101 9.68 -7.41 18.60
C PRO A 101 9.34 -6.11 17.86
N VAL A 102 10.26 -5.55 17.06
CA VAL A 102 9.96 -4.37 16.22
C VAL A 102 8.89 -4.73 15.18
N PHE A 103 9.02 -5.88 14.51
CA PHE A 103 7.99 -6.35 13.59
C PHE A 103 6.63 -6.55 14.28
N GLY A 104 6.63 -7.19 15.45
CA GLY A 104 5.43 -7.37 16.27
C GLY A 104 4.77 -6.03 16.65
N ALA A 105 5.57 -5.03 17.02
CA ALA A 105 5.09 -3.68 17.34
C ALA A 105 4.50 -2.98 16.11
N CYS A 106 5.10 -3.12 14.93
CA CYS A 106 4.55 -2.58 13.67
C CYS A 106 3.23 -3.25 13.27
N VAL A 107 3.12 -4.57 13.47
CA VAL A 107 1.88 -5.32 13.22
C VAL A 107 0.79 -4.89 14.18
N ALA A 108 1.11 -4.78 15.47
CA ALA A 108 0.18 -4.33 16.50
C ALA A 108 -0.26 -2.88 16.28
N SER A 109 0.64 -1.99 15.89
CA SER A 109 0.32 -0.60 15.59
C SER A 109 -0.58 -0.46 14.35
N GLY A 110 -0.34 -1.27 13.31
CA GLY A 110 -1.21 -1.33 12.13
C GLY A 110 -2.65 -1.73 12.47
N LEU A 111 -2.81 -2.76 13.31
CA LEU A 111 -4.14 -3.15 13.80
C LEU A 111 -4.77 -2.07 14.68
N GLY A 112 -3.96 -1.47 15.57
CA GLY A 112 -4.39 -0.37 16.43
C GLY A 112 -4.94 0.81 15.63
N VAL A 113 -4.22 1.25 14.60
CA VAL A 113 -4.66 2.33 13.71
C VAL A 113 -5.98 1.97 13.02
N LEU A 114 -6.12 0.75 12.50
CA LEU A 114 -7.38 0.30 11.87
C LEU A 114 -8.57 0.36 12.85
N LEU A 115 -8.39 -0.08 14.10
CA LEU A 115 -9.43 -0.02 15.12
C LEU A 115 -9.77 1.41 15.54
N ILE A 116 -8.77 2.29 15.65
CA ILE A 116 -8.98 3.71 15.97
C ILE A 116 -9.73 4.40 14.82
N LEU A 117 -9.37 4.12 13.56
CA LEU A 117 -10.05 4.67 12.39
C LEU A 117 -11.54 4.28 12.35
N ARG A 118 -11.86 3.05 12.75
CA ARG A 118 -13.25 2.58 12.81
C ARG A 118 -14.12 3.39 13.78
N HIS A 119 -13.60 3.68 14.97
CA HIS A 119 -14.38 4.35 16.03
C HIS A 119 -14.34 5.88 15.87
N CYS A 120 -13.20 6.43 15.44
CA CYS A 120 -12.89 7.84 15.58
C CYS A 120 -12.26 8.48 14.32
N ALA A 121 -12.58 8.03 13.10
CA ALA A 121 -12.00 8.55 11.84
C ALA A 121 -11.91 10.09 11.77
N ARG A 122 -13.00 10.80 12.13
CA ARG A 122 -13.03 12.28 12.12
C ARG A 122 -12.00 12.86 13.09
N GLN A 123 -11.92 12.33 14.30
CA GLN A 123 -10.99 12.83 15.31
C GLN A 123 -9.55 12.51 14.92
N VAL A 124 -9.28 11.35 14.30
CA VAL A 124 -7.95 11.01 13.78
C VAL A 124 -7.50 12.00 12.71
N ILE A 125 -8.37 12.37 11.77
CA ILE A 125 -8.03 13.34 10.71
C ILE A 125 -7.73 14.71 11.31
N ILE A 126 -8.55 15.19 12.25
CA ILE A 126 -8.36 16.50 12.89
C ILE A 126 -7.10 16.49 13.76
N PHE A 127 -7.01 15.54 14.70
CA PHE A 127 -5.88 15.41 15.61
C PHE A 127 -4.57 15.21 14.86
N GLY A 128 -4.55 14.37 13.82
CA GLY A 128 -3.35 14.12 13.02
C GLY A 128 -2.82 15.39 12.34
N ASN A 129 -3.70 16.21 11.77
CA ASN A 129 -3.29 17.48 11.15
C ASN A 129 -2.88 18.53 12.18
N VAL A 130 -3.63 18.67 13.28
CA VAL A 130 -3.28 19.61 14.37
C VAL A 130 -1.95 19.23 15.02
N ALA A 131 -1.75 17.94 15.33
CA ALA A 131 -0.49 17.43 15.88
C ALA A 131 0.69 17.66 14.92
N ALA A 132 0.50 17.46 13.61
CA ALA A 132 1.54 17.76 12.62
C ALA A 132 1.95 19.24 12.61
N ILE A 133 0.97 20.16 12.69
CA ILE A 133 1.23 21.60 12.81
C ILE A 133 2.00 21.89 14.12
N CYS A 134 1.54 21.37 15.25
CA CYS A 134 2.20 21.56 16.55
C CYS A 134 3.64 21.03 16.56
N LEU A 135 3.89 19.84 16.00
CA LEU A 135 5.23 19.25 15.91
C LEU A 135 6.15 20.05 14.98
N THR A 136 5.60 20.61 13.89
CA THR A 136 6.36 21.48 12.99
C THR A 136 6.74 22.80 13.67
N LEU A 137 5.82 23.38 14.46
CA LEU A 137 6.10 24.57 15.26
C LEU A 137 7.14 24.31 16.35
N LEU A 138 7.06 23.17 17.04
CA LEU A 138 8.06 22.74 18.02
C LEU A 138 9.43 22.57 17.36
N SER A 139 9.47 21.96 16.17
CA SER A 139 10.71 21.81 15.39
C SER A 139 11.30 23.16 14.97
N ALA A 140 10.45 24.14 14.62
CA ALA A 140 10.89 25.50 14.32
C ALA A 140 11.49 26.19 15.56
N ALA A 141 10.86 26.07 16.73
CA ALA A 141 11.36 26.62 17.98
C ALA A 141 12.73 26.01 18.36
N MET A 142 12.87 24.69 18.23
CA MET A 142 14.16 24.02 18.43
C MET A 142 15.22 24.51 17.44
N ALA A 143 14.89 24.73 16.17
CA ALA A 143 15.82 25.27 15.18
C ALA A 143 16.31 26.70 15.51
N PHE A 144 15.42 27.56 16.02
CA PHE A 144 15.83 28.90 16.49
C PHE A 144 16.74 28.85 17.72
N SER A 145 16.56 27.85 18.59
CA SER A 145 17.44 27.64 19.75
C SER A 145 18.82 27.06 19.37
N SER A 146 18.97 26.53 18.15
CA SER A 146 20.16 25.79 17.69
C SER A 146 20.81 26.44 16.48
N ASP A 147 21.24 27.71 16.57
CA ASP A 147 21.99 28.52 15.56
C ASP A 147 21.55 28.37 14.08
N ALA A 148 20.33 27.86 13.84
CA ALA A 148 19.80 27.48 12.54
C ALA A 148 18.55 28.30 12.23
N ALA A 149 18.66 29.62 12.41
CA ALA A 149 17.55 30.56 12.27
C ALA A 149 16.84 30.46 10.90
N ALA A 150 17.61 30.25 9.82
CA ALA A 150 17.06 30.06 8.48
C ALA A 150 16.12 28.84 8.38
N LEU A 151 16.48 27.71 9.01
CA LEU A 151 15.63 26.52 9.04
C LEU A 151 14.36 26.77 9.85
N GLY A 152 14.48 27.47 10.99
CA GLY A 152 13.35 27.88 11.81
C GLY A 152 12.33 28.72 11.05
N VAL A 153 12.79 29.70 10.25
CA VAL A 153 11.92 30.52 9.40
C VAL A 153 11.20 29.66 8.35
N VAL A 154 11.90 28.76 7.67
CA VAL A 154 11.29 27.86 6.68
C VAL A 154 10.21 26.98 7.31
N LEU A 155 10.49 26.40 8.48
CA LEU A 155 9.53 25.56 9.21
C LEU A 155 8.30 26.35 9.68
N LEU A 156 8.46 27.61 10.12
CA LEU A 156 7.34 28.49 10.45
C LEU A 156 6.44 28.75 9.24
N VAL A 157 7.03 29.06 8.07
CA VAL A 157 6.28 29.26 6.83
C VAL A 157 5.51 27.98 6.46
N LEU A 158 6.14 26.81 6.56
CA LEU A 158 5.48 25.52 6.30
C LEU A 158 4.32 25.26 7.27
N ALA A 159 4.49 25.54 8.57
CA ALA A 159 3.44 25.39 9.56
C ALA A 159 2.24 26.33 9.27
N PHE A 160 2.51 27.59 8.89
CA PHE A 160 1.48 28.55 8.49
C PHE A 160 0.73 28.11 7.24
N LEU A 161 1.44 27.63 6.21
CA LEU A 161 0.83 27.11 4.99
C LEU A 161 -0.04 25.89 5.28
N HIS A 162 0.42 24.97 6.15
CA HIS A 162 -0.36 23.79 6.54
C HIS A 162 -1.61 24.17 7.34
N ALA A 163 -1.52 25.11 8.28
CA ALA A 163 -2.68 25.61 9.04
C ALA A 163 -3.70 26.34 8.15
N SER A 164 -3.22 27.12 7.19
CA SER A 164 -4.05 27.82 6.20
C SER A 164 -4.77 26.82 5.29
N TRP A 165 -4.04 25.81 4.78
CA TRP A 165 -4.64 24.72 4.02
C TRP A 165 -5.70 23.97 4.83
N LEU A 166 -5.42 23.64 6.10
CA LEU A 166 -6.36 22.94 6.98
C LEU A 166 -7.66 23.73 7.17
N SER A 167 -7.56 25.05 7.35
CA SER A 167 -8.72 25.95 7.43
C SER A 167 -9.58 25.90 6.17
N LEU A 168 -8.97 25.87 4.98
CA LEU A 168 -9.68 25.80 3.70
C LEU A 168 -10.41 24.47 3.51
N VAL A 169 -9.79 23.35 3.90
CA VAL A 169 -10.35 22.00 3.71
C VAL A 169 -11.24 21.54 4.86
N TRP A 170 -11.42 22.34 5.92
CA TRP A 170 -12.15 21.95 7.12
C TRP A 170 -13.55 21.40 6.82
N HIS A 171 -14.25 22.03 5.87
CA HIS A 171 -15.59 21.62 5.44
C HIS A 171 -15.64 20.26 4.73
N ARG A 172 -14.52 19.76 4.20
CA ARG A 172 -14.42 18.45 3.54
C ARG A 172 -14.11 17.31 4.51
N ILE A 173 -13.63 17.61 5.72
CA ILE A 173 -13.26 16.60 6.72
C ILE A 173 -14.41 15.64 7.06
N PRO A 174 -15.67 16.08 7.25
CA PRO A 174 -16.77 15.17 7.55
C PRO A 174 -17.01 14.14 6.43
N PHE A 175 -16.93 14.57 5.16
CA PHE A 175 -17.08 13.69 4.02
C PHE A 175 -15.95 12.65 3.95
N SER A 176 -14.69 13.09 4.08
CA SER A 176 -13.54 12.19 4.12
C SER A 176 -13.62 11.19 5.28
N ALA A 177 -14.09 11.64 6.45
CA ALA A 177 -14.30 10.78 7.61
C ALA A 177 -15.38 9.72 7.36
N ALA A 178 -16.48 10.08 6.68
CA ALA A 178 -17.52 9.13 6.31
C ALA A 178 -17.01 8.07 5.31
N LEU A 179 -16.25 8.49 4.30
CA LEU A 179 -15.65 7.58 3.33
C LEU A 179 -14.64 6.63 3.98
N LEU A 180 -13.79 7.15 4.86
CA LEU A 180 -12.81 6.36 5.59
C LEU A 180 -13.47 5.37 6.55
N LYS A 181 -14.54 5.80 7.24
CA LYS A 181 -15.34 4.92 8.10
C LYS A 181 -15.99 3.78 7.30
N ALA A 182 -16.66 4.09 6.20
CA ALA A 182 -17.28 3.08 5.35
C ALA A 182 -16.25 2.06 4.81
N SER A 183 -15.08 2.54 4.36
CA SER A 183 -14.00 1.67 3.88
C SER A 183 -13.44 0.79 5.00
N THR A 184 -13.26 1.35 6.20
CA THR A 184 -12.74 0.62 7.37
C THR A 184 -13.74 -0.40 7.89
N ASP A 185 -15.03 -0.05 7.94
CA ASP A 185 -16.10 -0.97 8.35
C ASP A 185 -16.18 -2.17 7.40
N LEU A 186 -15.98 -1.96 6.09
CA LEU A 186 -15.92 -3.05 5.11
C LEU A 186 -14.74 -4.00 5.37
N VAL A 187 -13.54 -3.45 5.58
CA VAL A 187 -12.32 -4.23 5.88
C VAL A 187 -12.48 -5.03 7.18
N CYS A 188 -13.05 -4.41 8.21
CA CYS A 188 -13.29 -5.07 9.50
C CYS A 188 -14.41 -6.12 9.43
N ARG A 189 -15.40 -5.93 8.56
CA ARG A 189 -16.46 -6.90 8.32
C ARG A 189 -15.91 -8.17 7.68
N TYR A 190 -15.10 -8.02 6.64
CA TYR A 190 -14.42 -9.13 5.97
C TYR A 190 -13.06 -9.39 6.59
N LYS A 191 -13.06 -9.99 7.80
CA LYS A 191 -11.84 -10.31 8.59
C LYS A 191 -10.76 -11.06 7.79
N ALA A 192 -11.16 -11.83 6.77
CA ALA A 192 -10.24 -12.49 5.86
C ALA A 192 -9.29 -11.52 5.14
N ILE A 193 -9.69 -10.26 4.89
CA ILE A 193 -8.82 -9.23 4.31
C ILE A 193 -7.64 -8.95 5.25
N VAL A 194 -7.95 -8.75 6.54
CA VAL A 194 -6.95 -8.48 7.57
C VAL A 194 -6.02 -9.68 7.74
N LEU A 195 -6.58 -10.90 7.75
CA LEU A 195 -5.80 -12.13 7.82
C LEU A 195 -4.86 -12.28 6.62
N CYS A 196 -5.36 -12.13 5.39
CA CYS A 196 -4.54 -12.15 4.18
C CYS A 196 -3.46 -11.07 4.21
N GLY A 197 -3.78 -9.87 4.69
CA GLY A 197 -2.81 -8.79 4.87
C GLY A 197 -1.67 -9.17 5.81
N PHE A 198 -1.97 -9.79 6.96
CA PHE A 198 -0.93 -10.27 7.88
C PHE A 198 -0.11 -11.42 7.32
N LEU A 199 -0.72 -12.35 6.59
CA LEU A 199 0.00 -13.44 5.94
C LEU A 199 0.97 -12.92 4.88
N VAL A 200 0.52 -12.01 4.00
CA VAL A 200 1.36 -11.41 2.97
C VAL A 200 2.47 -10.53 3.59
N CYS A 201 2.16 -9.79 4.66
CA CYS A 201 3.14 -9.03 5.41
C CYS A 201 4.21 -9.94 6.05
N GLY A 202 3.80 -11.04 6.68
CA GLY A 202 4.70 -12.04 7.26
C GLY A 202 5.58 -12.72 6.21
N LEU A 203 5.02 -13.07 5.05
CA LEU A 203 5.79 -13.60 3.91
C LEU A 203 6.81 -12.58 3.38
N SER A 204 6.41 -11.31 3.24
CA SER A 204 7.33 -10.24 2.83
C SER A 204 8.46 -10.05 3.85
N PHE A 205 8.15 -10.11 5.15
CA PHE A 205 9.13 -9.98 6.21
C PHE A 205 10.10 -11.16 6.24
N LEU A 206 9.60 -12.39 6.12
CA LEU A 206 10.42 -13.59 6.01
C LEU A 206 11.36 -13.50 4.81
N TYR A 207 10.86 -13.07 3.65
CA TYR A 207 11.69 -12.87 2.46
C TYR A 207 12.81 -11.86 2.70
N VAL A 208 12.54 -10.73 3.36
CA VAL A 208 13.58 -9.73 3.68
C VAL A 208 14.63 -10.29 4.63
N ILE A 209 14.25 -11.10 5.62
CA ILE A 209 15.20 -11.78 6.52
C ILE A 209 16.08 -12.74 5.72
N LEU A 210 15.48 -13.61 4.90
CA LEU A 210 16.22 -14.55 4.07
C LEU A 210 17.18 -13.82 3.12
N TRP A 211 16.69 -12.77 2.47
CA TRP A 211 17.48 -11.92 1.59
C TRP A 211 18.68 -11.30 2.31
N TYR A 212 18.49 -10.79 3.53
CA TYR A 212 19.58 -10.23 4.35
C TYR A 212 20.70 -11.26 4.54
N PHE A 213 20.35 -12.47 5.00
CA PHE A 213 21.34 -13.54 5.22
C PHE A 213 22.01 -14.02 3.93
N MET A 214 21.28 -14.05 2.81
CA MET A 214 21.82 -14.42 1.50
C MET A 214 22.83 -13.41 0.95
N VAL A 215 22.70 -12.15 1.33
CA VAL A 215 23.56 -11.06 0.86
C VAL A 215 24.78 -10.82 1.77
N GLN A 216 24.70 -11.10 3.07
CA GLN A 216 25.80 -10.92 4.03
C GLN A 216 27.17 -11.50 3.55
N PRO A 217 27.26 -12.73 2.99
CA PRO A 217 28.53 -13.29 2.52
C PRO A 217 29.27 -12.44 1.49
N LEU A 218 28.54 -11.66 0.68
CA LEU A 218 29.12 -10.80 -0.35
C LEU A 218 29.89 -9.62 0.25
N PHE A 219 29.56 -9.23 1.48
CA PHE A 219 30.22 -8.12 2.17
C PHE A 219 31.38 -8.56 3.06
N ASP A 220 31.44 -9.84 3.45
CA ASP A 220 32.48 -10.39 4.32
C ASP A 220 33.68 -10.98 3.54
N GLN A 221 33.71 -10.84 2.21
CA GLN A 221 34.82 -11.29 1.37
C GLN A 221 36.09 -10.47 1.67
N LYS A 222 36.87 -10.91 2.67
CA LYS A 222 38.14 -10.30 3.06
C LYS A 222 39.13 -10.33 1.89
N ASN A 223 39.47 -9.14 1.39
CA ASN A 223 40.65 -8.84 0.55
C ASN A 223 40.70 -9.44 -0.87
N GLY A 224 39.62 -10.01 -1.40
CA GLY A 224 39.51 -10.33 -2.83
C GLY A 224 38.85 -9.18 -3.60
N GLN A 225 39.26 -8.92 -4.85
CA GLN A 225 38.41 -8.14 -5.76
C GLN A 225 37.07 -8.87 -5.89
N PRO A 226 35.92 -8.18 -5.82
CA PRO A 226 34.65 -8.86 -5.90
C PRO A 226 34.49 -9.47 -7.29
N ASP A 227 34.26 -10.79 -7.33
CA ASP A 227 34.02 -11.50 -8.58
C ASP A 227 32.87 -10.83 -9.34
N THR A 228 32.99 -10.65 -10.67
CA THR A 228 31.98 -9.98 -11.49
C THR A 228 30.58 -10.58 -11.29
N TRP A 229 30.51 -11.90 -11.10
CA TRP A 229 29.27 -12.62 -10.80
C TRP A 229 28.65 -12.26 -9.44
N ASN A 230 29.48 -12.06 -8.41
CA ASN A 230 29.03 -11.65 -7.08
C ASN A 230 28.50 -10.22 -7.10
N CYS A 231 29.18 -9.31 -7.82
CA CYS A 231 28.68 -7.95 -8.06
C CYS A 231 27.33 -7.95 -8.79
N LEU A 232 27.22 -8.72 -9.88
CA LEU A 232 25.99 -8.83 -10.64
C LEU A 232 24.85 -9.39 -9.78
N PHE A 233 25.12 -10.42 -8.99
CA PHE A 233 24.15 -10.98 -8.06
C PHE A 233 23.71 -9.97 -6.99
N LEU A 234 24.63 -9.21 -6.40
CA LEU A 234 24.30 -8.16 -5.44
C LEU A 234 23.33 -7.14 -6.06
N VAL A 235 23.64 -6.66 -7.26
CA VAL A 235 22.82 -5.66 -7.96
C VAL A 235 21.42 -6.21 -8.27
N LEU A 236 21.34 -7.43 -8.83
CA LEU A 236 20.06 -8.07 -9.17
C LEU A 236 19.24 -8.44 -7.94
N SER A 237 19.89 -8.89 -6.86
CA SER A 237 19.22 -9.25 -5.61
C SER A 237 18.63 -8.02 -4.91
N VAL A 238 19.29 -6.86 -4.96
CA VAL A 238 18.72 -5.59 -4.45
C VAL A 238 17.50 -5.17 -5.26
N LEU A 239 17.56 -5.26 -6.59
CA LEU A 239 16.38 -5.00 -7.44
C LEU A 239 15.23 -5.96 -7.11
N SER A 240 15.52 -7.25 -6.94
CA SER A 240 14.56 -8.27 -6.53
C SER A 240 13.93 -7.96 -5.16
N MET A 241 14.72 -7.47 -4.20
CA MET A 241 14.23 -7.02 -2.90
C MET A 241 13.22 -5.88 -3.02
N PHE A 242 13.55 -4.83 -3.79
CA PHE A 242 12.61 -3.74 -4.03
C PHE A 242 11.36 -4.22 -4.77
N TRP A 243 11.50 -5.19 -5.67
CA TRP A 243 10.38 -5.71 -6.45
C TRP A 243 9.40 -6.49 -5.58
N VAL A 244 9.87 -7.43 -4.75
CA VAL A 244 9.01 -8.16 -3.79
C VAL A 244 8.34 -7.18 -2.82
N ALA A 245 9.07 -6.19 -2.32
CA ALA A 245 8.53 -5.16 -1.43
C ALA A 245 7.42 -4.31 -2.06
N GLN A 246 7.36 -4.22 -3.39
CA GLN A 246 6.25 -3.58 -4.11
C GLN A 246 5.11 -4.56 -4.43
N VAL A 247 5.42 -5.80 -4.82
CA VAL A 247 4.40 -6.79 -5.21
C VAL A 247 3.49 -7.15 -4.04
N CYS A 248 4.04 -7.41 -2.85
CA CYS A 248 3.26 -7.81 -1.67
C CYS A 248 2.12 -6.83 -1.31
N PRO A 249 2.35 -5.52 -1.10
CA PRO A 249 1.27 -4.58 -0.82
C PRO A 249 0.32 -4.39 -2.01
N ASN A 250 0.81 -4.48 -3.25
CA ASN A 250 -0.04 -4.32 -4.44
C ASN A 250 -0.98 -5.51 -4.66
N VAL A 251 -0.56 -6.74 -4.31
CA VAL A 251 -1.45 -7.92 -4.24
C VAL A 251 -2.58 -7.66 -3.26
N MET A 252 -2.28 -7.10 -2.09
CA MET A 252 -3.30 -6.76 -1.10
C MET A 252 -4.20 -5.62 -1.58
N HIS A 253 -3.66 -4.59 -2.25
CA HIS A 253 -4.44 -3.49 -2.82
C HIS A 253 -5.44 -3.96 -3.88
N VAL A 254 -5.02 -4.83 -4.80
CA VAL A 254 -5.94 -5.45 -5.78
C VAL A 254 -6.98 -6.32 -5.08
N THR A 255 -6.57 -7.07 -4.05
CA THR A 255 -7.49 -7.92 -3.28
C THR A 255 -8.56 -7.09 -2.56
N THR A 256 -8.18 -6.02 -1.86
CA THR A 256 -9.11 -5.14 -1.14
C THR A 256 -9.99 -4.35 -2.09
N ALA A 257 -9.44 -3.85 -3.19
CA ALA A 257 -10.20 -3.18 -4.24
C ALA A 257 -11.23 -4.13 -4.88
N GLY A 258 -10.89 -5.41 -5.09
CA GLY A 258 -11.80 -6.42 -5.62
C GLY A 258 -12.97 -6.73 -4.70
N VAL A 259 -12.71 -6.90 -3.40
CA VAL A 259 -13.78 -7.06 -2.40
C VAL A 259 -14.65 -5.81 -2.31
N THR A 260 -14.03 -4.63 -2.31
CA THR A 260 -14.73 -3.34 -2.26
C THR A 260 -15.62 -3.13 -3.48
N ALA A 261 -15.11 -3.44 -4.68
CA ALA A 261 -15.88 -3.38 -5.91
C ALA A 261 -17.06 -4.37 -5.89
N THR A 262 -16.84 -5.59 -5.40
CA THR A 262 -17.91 -6.59 -5.27
C THR A 262 -19.00 -6.09 -4.34
N TRP A 263 -18.63 -5.55 -3.17
CA TRP A 263 -19.59 -4.96 -2.23
C TRP A 263 -20.34 -3.76 -2.82
N TYR A 264 -19.63 -2.88 -3.51
CA TYR A 264 -20.19 -1.68 -4.11
C TYR A 264 -21.17 -1.99 -5.24
N PHE A 265 -20.84 -2.94 -6.13
CA PHE A 265 -21.68 -3.27 -7.29
C PHE A 265 -22.73 -4.35 -7.01
N ALA A 266 -22.42 -5.39 -6.24
CA ALA A 266 -23.39 -6.45 -5.93
C ALA A 266 -24.37 -6.03 -4.83
N GLY A 267 -23.97 -5.07 -3.98
CA GLY A 267 -24.68 -4.73 -2.76
C GLY A 267 -24.46 -5.76 -1.65
N GLU A 268 -24.73 -5.34 -0.41
CA GLU A 268 -24.43 -6.13 0.79
C GLU A 268 -25.14 -7.49 0.85
N SER A 269 -26.39 -7.55 0.38
CA SER A 269 -27.21 -8.77 0.40
C SER A 269 -26.80 -9.81 -0.64
N ASN A 270 -26.06 -9.43 -1.68
CA ASN A 270 -25.66 -10.34 -2.78
C ASN A 270 -24.16 -10.65 -2.78
N MET A 271 -23.46 -10.40 -1.68
CA MET A 271 -22.04 -10.72 -1.57
C MET A 271 -21.81 -12.25 -1.64
N PRO A 272 -20.81 -12.72 -2.41
CA PRO A 272 -20.49 -14.14 -2.46
C PRO A 272 -20.02 -14.64 -1.09
N SER A 273 -20.11 -15.95 -0.85
CA SER A 273 -19.75 -16.56 0.44
C SER A 273 -18.31 -16.26 0.88
N ASN A 274 -17.37 -16.24 -0.07
CA ASN A 274 -15.95 -15.99 0.18
C ASN A 274 -15.40 -14.90 -0.76
N PRO A 275 -15.77 -13.62 -0.56
CA PRO A 275 -15.42 -12.52 -1.48
C PRO A 275 -13.92 -12.23 -1.47
N THR A 276 -13.30 -12.32 -0.29
CA THR A 276 -11.85 -12.11 -0.12
C THR A 276 -11.04 -13.20 -0.78
N ALA A 277 -11.41 -14.48 -0.60
CA ALA A 277 -10.66 -15.58 -1.21
C ALA A 277 -10.74 -15.53 -2.74
N ALA A 278 -11.91 -15.20 -3.30
CA ALA A 278 -12.07 -15.01 -4.74
C ALA A 278 -11.19 -13.86 -5.28
N SER A 279 -11.20 -12.72 -4.61
CA SER A 279 -10.40 -11.54 -4.99
C SER A 279 -8.89 -11.80 -4.83
N PHE A 280 -8.49 -12.48 -3.75
CA PHE A 280 -7.10 -12.85 -3.50
C PHE A 280 -6.60 -13.88 -4.52
N LYS A 281 -7.40 -14.91 -4.82
CA LYS A 281 -7.06 -15.88 -5.86
C LYS A 281 -6.82 -15.18 -7.19
N ARG A 282 -7.70 -14.26 -7.59
CA ARG A 282 -7.54 -13.46 -8.82
C ARG A 282 -6.25 -12.63 -8.80
N SER A 283 -5.94 -11.95 -7.70
CA SER A 283 -4.72 -11.12 -7.60
C SER A 283 -3.43 -11.93 -7.71
N VAL A 284 -3.40 -13.17 -7.18
CA VAL A 284 -2.21 -14.05 -7.25
C VAL A 284 -2.20 -15.00 -8.46
N THR A 285 -3.19 -14.93 -9.35
CA THR A 285 -3.27 -15.79 -10.54
C THR A 285 -3.42 -14.99 -11.83
N THR A 286 -4.64 -14.66 -12.21
CA THR A 286 -4.96 -14.05 -13.52
C THR A 286 -4.45 -12.62 -13.63
N SER A 287 -4.47 -11.86 -12.52
CA SER A 287 -4.03 -10.46 -12.48
C SER A 287 -2.59 -10.30 -11.98
N PHE A 288 -1.92 -11.39 -11.63
CA PHE A 288 -0.61 -11.34 -10.99
C PHE A 288 0.47 -10.72 -11.88
N GLY A 289 0.43 -11.00 -13.19
CA GLY A 289 1.36 -10.41 -14.16
C GLY A 289 1.29 -8.88 -14.17
N SER A 290 0.09 -8.32 -14.26
CA SER A 290 -0.12 -6.86 -14.25
C SER A 290 0.32 -6.23 -12.93
N ILE A 291 0.11 -6.93 -11.81
CA ILE A 291 0.61 -6.50 -10.48
C ILE A 291 2.14 -6.49 -10.46
N CYS A 292 2.78 -7.55 -10.94
CA CYS A 292 4.24 -7.65 -11.05
C CYS A 292 4.80 -6.55 -11.94
N PHE A 293 4.18 -6.28 -13.08
CA PHE A 293 4.61 -5.25 -14.03
C PHE A 293 4.52 -3.84 -13.43
N GLY A 294 3.37 -3.46 -12.87
CA GLY A 294 3.22 -2.16 -12.22
C GLY A 294 4.20 -2.00 -11.05
N SER A 295 4.38 -3.06 -10.26
CA SER A 295 5.32 -3.09 -9.14
C SER A 295 6.77 -2.94 -9.59
N LEU A 296 7.15 -3.52 -10.73
CA LEU A 296 8.49 -3.42 -11.30
C LEU A 296 8.84 -1.98 -11.63
N MET A 297 7.92 -1.21 -12.21
CA MET A 297 8.17 0.19 -12.58
C MET A 297 8.56 1.04 -11.35
N VAL A 298 7.84 0.88 -10.24
CA VAL A 298 8.15 1.59 -8.99
C VAL A 298 9.43 1.06 -8.35
N ALA A 299 9.61 -0.27 -8.33
CA ALA A 299 10.79 -0.91 -7.78
C ALA A 299 12.06 -0.48 -8.53
N PHE A 300 12.00 -0.37 -9.86
CA PHE A 300 13.11 0.07 -10.68
C PHE A 300 13.51 1.52 -10.38
N CYS A 301 12.54 2.42 -10.19
CA CYS A 301 12.83 3.80 -9.77
C CYS A 301 13.51 3.85 -8.38
N ARG A 302 13.07 2.99 -7.44
CA ARG A 302 13.70 2.86 -6.11
C ARG A 302 15.12 2.31 -6.23
N PHE A 303 15.32 1.32 -7.07
CA PHE A 303 16.62 0.72 -7.36
C PHE A 303 17.59 1.74 -7.97
N LEU A 304 17.19 2.48 -9.01
CA LEU A 304 18.04 3.52 -9.61
C LEU A 304 18.44 4.59 -8.59
N ARG A 305 17.50 4.98 -7.72
CA ARG A 305 17.80 5.93 -6.64
C ARG A 305 18.82 5.35 -5.67
N TRP A 306 18.65 4.09 -5.26
CA TRP A 306 19.62 3.40 -4.41
C TRP A 306 21.00 3.34 -5.06
N VAL A 307 21.09 3.05 -6.37
CA VAL A 307 22.36 3.05 -7.09
C VAL A 307 23.02 4.44 -7.05
N VAL A 308 22.28 5.50 -7.37
CA VAL A 308 22.77 6.88 -7.35
C VAL A 308 23.23 7.31 -5.96
N GLU A 309 22.54 6.88 -4.91
CA GLU A 309 22.88 7.21 -3.52
C GLU A 309 24.12 6.46 -3.01
N ASN A 310 24.37 5.23 -3.48
CA ASN A 310 25.44 4.37 -2.96
C ASN A 310 26.71 4.33 -3.83
N PHE A 311 26.62 4.63 -5.13
CA PHE A 311 27.76 4.52 -6.07
C PHE A 311 28.21 5.85 -6.69
N SER A 312 27.55 6.97 -6.38
CA SER A 312 27.99 8.29 -6.84
C SER A 312 29.22 8.77 -6.06
N SER A 313 30.20 9.32 -6.78
CA SER A 313 31.36 10.00 -6.20
C SER A 313 30.93 11.15 -5.26
N ASN A 314 31.78 11.51 -4.32
CA ASN A 314 31.54 12.63 -3.41
C ASN A 314 31.69 14.00 -4.08
N ASP A 315 32.20 14.07 -5.31
CA ASP A 315 32.43 15.32 -6.03
C ASP A 315 31.14 15.80 -6.73
N ASP A 316 30.23 14.89 -7.08
CA ASP A 316 29.00 15.17 -7.83
C ASP A 316 27.75 15.37 -6.96
N LYS A 317 27.90 15.98 -5.76
CA LYS A 317 26.79 16.14 -4.79
C LYS A 317 25.57 16.86 -5.37
N PHE A 318 25.81 17.87 -6.22
CA PHE A 318 24.75 18.64 -6.86
C PHE A 318 23.98 17.82 -7.90
N LEU A 319 24.69 17.12 -8.79
CA LEU A 319 24.08 16.24 -9.80
C LEU A 319 23.30 15.10 -9.14
N ARG A 320 23.87 14.49 -8.10
CA ARG A 320 23.20 13.47 -7.28
C ARG A 320 21.89 13.97 -6.69
N CYS A 321 21.86 15.21 -6.19
CA CYS A 321 20.63 15.83 -5.68
C CYS A 321 19.57 15.96 -6.79
N ILE A 322 19.95 16.47 -7.97
CA ILE A 322 19.03 16.64 -9.11
C ILE A 322 18.45 15.29 -9.56
N VAL A 323 19.30 14.31 -9.82
CA VAL A 323 18.88 12.97 -10.27
C VAL A 323 17.98 12.31 -9.22
N SER A 324 18.36 12.40 -7.95
CA SER A 324 17.58 11.90 -6.82
C SER A 324 16.20 12.56 -6.74
N CYS A 325 16.11 13.87 -6.97
CA CYS A 325 14.85 14.61 -7.03
C CYS A 325 13.96 14.17 -8.20
N ILE A 326 14.53 14.03 -9.40
CA ILE A 326 13.80 13.59 -10.60
C ILE A 326 13.27 12.16 -10.41
N LEU A 327 14.11 11.23 -9.97
CA LEU A 327 13.69 9.85 -9.70
C LEU A 327 12.58 9.80 -8.63
N SER A 328 12.65 10.66 -7.61
CA SER A 328 11.59 10.79 -6.61
C SER A 328 10.26 11.33 -7.18
N ARG A 329 10.30 12.15 -8.23
CA ARG A 329 9.09 12.62 -8.91
C ARG A 329 8.50 11.53 -9.80
N ILE A 330 9.33 10.87 -10.61
CA ILE A 330 8.91 9.77 -11.48
C ILE A 330 8.32 8.62 -10.65
N ARG A 331 8.99 8.23 -9.55
CA ARG A 331 8.48 7.19 -8.64
C ARG A 331 7.09 7.53 -8.12
N ARG A 332 6.86 8.76 -7.64
CA ARG A 332 5.55 9.19 -7.11
C ARG A 332 4.46 9.19 -8.18
N MET A 333 4.80 9.58 -9.41
CA MET A 333 3.88 9.54 -10.55
C MET A 333 3.52 8.09 -10.90
N ALA A 334 4.50 7.19 -10.94
CA ALA A 334 4.29 5.76 -11.12
C ALA A 334 3.42 5.15 -10.01
N GLU A 335 3.69 5.46 -8.75
CA GLU A 335 2.88 5.02 -7.58
C GLU A 335 1.42 5.51 -7.70
N TYR A 336 1.23 6.77 -8.11
CA TYR A 336 -0.10 7.35 -8.33
C TYR A 336 -0.88 6.61 -9.43
N PHE A 337 -0.30 6.45 -10.63
CA PHE A 337 -0.99 5.76 -11.72
C PHE A 337 -1.27 4.30 -11.40
N ASN A 338 -0.31 3.59 -10.79
CA ASN A 338 -0.48 2.22 -10.37
C ASN A 338 -1.66 2.06 -9.41
N THR A 339 -1.89 3.02 -8.49
CA THR A 339 -3.00 2.96 -7.54
C THR A 339 -4.35 2.82 -8.26
N TYR A 340 -4.59 3.60 -9.32
CA TYR A 340 -5.82 3.53 -10.11
C TYR A 340 -5.84 2.36 -11.09
N ALA A 341 -4.70 2.06 -11.72
CA ALA A 341 -4.58 0.91 -12.62
C ALA A 341 -4.90 -0.39 -11.89
N PHE A 342 -4.40 -0.56 -10.66
CA PHE A 342 -4.69 -1.74 -9.85
C PHE A 342 -6.15 -1.81 -9.39
N VAL A 343 -6.83 -0.69 -9.14
CA VAL A 343 -8.28 -0.69 -8.91
C VAL A 343 -9.00 -1.17 -10.18
N HIS A 344 -8.57 -0.73 -11.37
CA HIS A 344 -9.14 -1.20 -12.63
C HIS A 344 -8.92 -2.71 -12.82
N VAL A 345 -7.70 -3.20 -12.59
CA VAL A 345 -7.32 -4.63 -12.63
C VAL A 345 -8.04 -5.46 -11.57
N ALA A 346 -8.50 -4.85 -10.48
CA ALA A 346 -9.31 -5.52 -9.45
C ALA A 346 -10.78 -5.63 -9.83
N ILE A 347 -11.28 -4.75 -10.70
CA ILE A 347 -12.68 -4.73 -11.17
C ILE A 347 -12.81 -5.62 -12.41
N TYR A 348 -11.97 -5.39 -13.43
CA TYR A 348 -11.97 -6.06 -14.74
C TYR A 348 -10.76 -6.99 -14.89
#